data_AF-A0A2E5WTH9-F1
#
_entry.id   AF-A0A2E5WTH9-F1
#
_cell.length_a   1.000
_cell.length_b   1.000
_cell.length_c   1.000
_cell.angle_alpha   90.00
_cell.angle_beta   90.00
_cell.angle_gamma   90.00
#
_symmetry.space_group_name_H-M   'P 1'
#
loop_
_entity.id
_entity.type
_entity.pdbx_description
1 polymer ?
#
loop_
_entity_poly.entity_id
_entity_poly.type
_entity_poly.pdbx_seq_one_letter_code
_entity_poly.pdbx_strand_id
1 'polypeptide(L)'
;MKDVRLHILPFRRFRGQLKTHQGAFTLTELMVTIAAILILAGIILTSLNRSRMRGHSLVSQNNLRQLAAGYINYEMEFERFMPHAKAAHGGWVGELASREKYNENVFFSQICVKNNLMGPGDIDTAWNNANPVSDYEYVHHY
;
A
#
# COMPACT_ATOMS: atom_id res chain seq x y z
N MET A 1 68.76 42.31 -50.45
CA MET A 1 68.21 41.17 -49.69
C MET A 1 66.70 41.37 -49.62
N LYS A 2 65.94 40.36 -50.02
CA LYS A 2 64.55 40.48 -50.52
C LYS A 2 63.53 40.62 -49.38
N ASP A 3 62.57 41.52 -49.61
CA ASP A 3 61.40 41.79 -48.77
C ASP A 3 60.58 40.54 -48.44
N VAL A 4 60.30 40.34 -47.15
CA VAL A 4 59.36 39.33 -46.66
C VAL A 4 57.96 39.97 -46.68
N ARG A 5 57.20 39.72 -47.76
CA ARG A 5 55.75 40.02 -47.79
C ARG A 5 55.00 38.96 -46.98
N LEU A 6 54.54 39.33 -45.79
CA LEU A 6 53.50 38.61 -45.06
C LEU A 6 52.18 38.73 -45.83
N HIS A 7 51.80 37.66 -46.53
CA HIS A 7 50.51 37.55 -47.21
C HIS A 7 49.44 37.20 -46.17
N ILE A 8 48.80 38.23 -45.60
CA ILE A 8 47.69 38.08 -44.67
C ILE A 8 46.48 37.61 -45.48
N LEU A 9 46.15 36.32 -45.42
CA LEU A 9 44.93 35.80 -46.06
C LEU A 9 43.70 36.38 -45.34
N PRO A 10 42.67 36.88 -46.04
CA PRO A 10 41.46 37.35 -45.39
C PRO A 10 40.71 36.17 -44.77
N PHE A 11 40.42 36.27 -43.48
CA PHE A 11 39.59 35.32 -42.76
C PHE A 11 38.17 35.36 -43.36
N ARG A 12 37.83 34.40 -44.24
CA ARG A 12 36.50 34.30 -44.85
C ARG A 12 35.49 33.90 -43.78
N ARG A 13 34.76 34.88 -43.25
CA ARG A 13 33.70 34.69 -42.25
C ARG A 13 32.56 33.87 -42.86
N PHE A 14 32.55 32.56 -42.64
CA PHE A 14 31.39 31.72 -42.93
C PHE A 14 30.25 32.12 -41.98
N ARG A 15 29.32 32.92 -42.51
CA ARG A 15 28.07 33.24 -41.82
C ARG A 15 27.13 32.06 -42.01
N GLY A 16 27.32 31.00 -41.24
CA GLY A 16 26.34 29.93 -41.13
C GLY A 16 25.06 30.50 -40.55
N GLN A 17 24.01 30.59 -41.36
CA GLN A 17 22.67 30.86 -40.86
C GLN A 17 22.21 29.63 -40.08
N LEU A 18 22.39 29.62 -38.77
CA LEU A 18 21.68 28.69 -37.90
C LEU A 18 20.20 29.06 -38.01
N LYS A 19 19.44 28.33 -38.84
CA LYS A 19 17.97 28.38 -38.81
C LYS A 19 17.55 27.89 -37.44
N THR A 20 17.32 28.81 -36.51
CA THR A 20 16.69 28.48 -35.24
C THR A 20 15.24 28.11 -35.57
N HIS A 21 14.98 26.82 -35.70
CA HIS A 21 13.64 26.26 -35.74
C HIS A 21 13.02 26.48 -34.34
N GLN A 22 12.63 27.72 -34.04
CA GLN A 22 11.83 28.02 -32.87
C GLN A 22 10.41 27.56 -33.20
N GLY A 23 10.15 26.27 -33.00
CA GLY A 23 8.80 25.74 -32.97
C GLY A 23 8.08 26.37 -31.79
N ALA A 24 7.16 27.30 -32.07
CA ALA A 24 6.25 27.81 -31.07
C ALA A 24 5.27 26.68 -30.69
N PHE A 25 5.16 26.39 -29.40
CA PHE A 25 4.25 25.38 -28.86
C PHE A 25 2.82 25.76 -29.22
N THR A 26 2.10 24.87 -29.92
CA THR A 26 0.74 25.18 -30.35
C THR A 26 -0.25 24.91 -29.21
N LEU A 27 -1.37 25.65 -29.19
CA LEU A 27 -2.47 25.39 -28.24
C LEU A 27 -3.01 23.96 -28.38
N THR A 28 -2.97 23.41 -29.60
CA THR A 28 -3.41 22.04 -29.87
C THR A 28 -2.46 20.99 -29.31
N GLU A 29 -1.13 21.22 -29.32
CA GLU A 29 -0.17 20.35 -28.65
C GLU A 29 -0.40 20.31 -27.14
N LEU A 30 -0.69 21.46 -26.51
CA LEU A 30 -1.04 21.50 -25.09
C LEU A 30 -2.34 20.73 -24.81
N MET A 31 -3.39 20.95 -25.61
CA MET A 31 -4.70 20.32 -25.42
C MET A 31 -4.66 18.79 -25.57
N VAL A 32 -3.99 18.28 -26.60
CA VAL A 32 -3.90 16.83 -26.81
C VAL A 32 -3.07 16.17 -25.69
N THR A 33 -2.03 16.84 -25.21
CA THR A 33 -1.18 16.31 -24.15
C THR A 33 -1.94 16.16 -22.83
N ILE A 34 -2.68 17.19 -22.41
CA ILE A 34 -3.49 17.08 -21.19
C ILE A 34 -4.62 16.06 -21.35
N ALA A 35 -5.22 15.95 -22.54
CA ALA A 35 -6.24 14.94 -22.82
C ALA A 35 -5.67 13.52 -22.67
N ALA A 36 -4.47 13.26 -23.19
CA ALA A 36 -3.79 11.97 -23.04
C ALA A 36 -3.43 11.67 -21.57
N ILE A 37 -2.92 12.66 -20.82
CA ILE A 37 -2.62 12.51 -19.38
C ILE A 37 -3.88 12.15 -18.59
N LEU A 38 -5.02 12.80 -18.86
CA LEU A 38 -6.28 12.51 -18.17
C LEU A 38 -6.79 11.08 -18.43
N ILE A 39 -6.65 10.59 -19.67
CA ILE A 39 -7.00 9.20 -20.01
C ILE A 39 -6.12 8.22 -19.21
N LEU A 40 -4.80 8.42 -19.22
CA LEU A 40 -3.87 7.55 -18.48
C LEU A 40 -4.09 7.63 -16.97
N ALA A 41 -4.30 8.83 -16.43
CA ALA A 41 -4.59 9.05 -15.01
C ALA A 41 -5.88 8.34 -14.57
N GLY A 42 -6.92 8.33 -15.41
CA GLY A 42 -8.17 7.60 -15.15
C GLY A 42 -7.96 6.09 -14.98
N ILE A 43 -7.09 5.48 -15.81
CA ILE A 43 -6.77 4.05 -15.72
C ILE A 43 -5.93 3.77 -14.46
N ILE A 44 -4.96 4.64 -14.13
CA ILE A 44 -4.11 4.49 -12.95
C ILE A 44 -4.93 4.53 -11.67
N LEU A 45 -5.95 5.41 -11.56
CA LEU A 45 -6.76 5.54 -10.35
C LEU A 45 -7.50 4.25 -10.00
N THR A 46 -8.12 3.61 -10.99
CA THR A 46 -8.87 2.36 -10.78
C THR A 46 -7.93 1.19 -10.44
N SER A 47 -6.74 1.14 -11.05
CA SER A 47 -5.71 0.14 -10.76
C SER A 47 -5.10 0.31 -9.36
N LEU A 48 -4.83 1.57 -8.97
CA LEU A 48 -4.22 1.90 -7.68
C LEU A 48 -5.12 1.50 -6.51
N ASN A 49 -6.43 1.73 -6.62
CA ASN A 49 -7.38 1.32 -5.59
C ASN A 49 -7.37 -0.22 -5.39
N ARG A 50 -7.31 -1.00 -6.47
CA ARG A 50 -7.19 -2.47 -6.39
C ARG A 50 -5.86 -2.90 -5.78
N SER A 51 -4.76 -2.24 -6.13
CA SER A 51 -3.43 -2.54 -5.56
C SER A 51 -3.36 -2.26 -4.06
N ARG A 52 -3.97 -1.16 -3.58
CA ARG A 52 -4.05 -0.84 -2.15
C ARG A 52 -4.82 -1.91 -1.37
N MET A 53 -5.99 -2.32 -1.86
CA MET A 53 -6.77 -3.40 -1.24
C MET A 53 -5.98 -4.71 -1.13
N ARG A 54 -5.24 -5.09 -2.18
CA ARG A 54 -4.34 -6.25 -2.14
C ARG A 54 -3.23 -6.08 -1.10
N GLY A 55 -2.63 -4.89 -1.00
CA GLY A 55 -1.65 -4.57 0.04
C GLY A 55 -2.20 -4.73 1.45
N HIS A 56 -3.40 -4.19 1.73
CA HIS A 56 -4.07 -4.35 3.02
C HIS A 56 -4.38 -5.83 3.34
N SER A 57 -4.74 -6.63 2.33
CA SER A 57 -4.94 -8.08 2.49
C SER A 57 -3.68 -8.82 2.89
N LEU A 58 -2.56 -8.51 2.25
CA LEU A 58 -1.27 -9.14 2.58
C LEU A 58 -0.86 -8.84 4.03
N VAL A 59 -1.06 -7.61 4.49
CA VAL A 59 -0.80 -7.22 5.89
C VAL A 59 -1.71 -8.00 6.84
N SER A 60 -3.02 -8.07 6.55
CA SER A 60 -3.97 -8.81 7.38
C SER A 60 -3.64 -10.31 7.47
N GLN A 61 -3.22 -10.92 6.36
CA GLN A 61 -2.79 -12.32 6.35
C GLN A 61 -1.52 -12.53 7.19
N ASN A 62 -0.56 -11.60 7.12
CA ASN A 62 0.64 -11.67 7.94
C ASN A 62 0.34 -11.50 9.44
N ASN A 63 -0.59 -10.62 9.79
CA ASN A 63 -1.06 -10.45 11.15
C ASN A 63 -1.71 -11.73 11.67
N LEU A 64 -2.59 -12.36 10.89
CA LEU A 64 -3.24 -13.62 11.26
C LEU A 64 -2.22 -14.74 11.50
N ARG A 65 -1.16 -14.83 10.69
CA ARG A 65 -0.07 -15.80 10.91
C ARG A 65 0.66 -15.56 12.23
N GLN A 66 0.89 -14.30 12.60
CA GLN A 66 1.51 -13.95 13.89
C GLN A 66 0.60 -14.36 15.06
N LEU A 67 -0.70 -14.08 14.97
CA LEU A 67 -1.66 -14.48 16.01
C LEU A 67 -1.79 -16.00 16.14
N ALA A 68 -1.82 -16.72 15.01
CA ALA A 68 -1.83 -18.18 15.00
C ALA A 68 -0.58 -18.77 15.66
N ALA A 69 0.60 -18.20 15.38
CA ALA A 69 1.83 -18.61 16.04
C ALA A 69 1.79 -18.38 17.56
N GLY A 70 1.28 -17.24 18.02
CA GLY A 70 1.09 -16.97 19.45
C GLY A 70 0.11 -17.95 20.12
N TYR A 71 -0.97 -18.32 19.42
CA TYR A 71 -1.92 -19.31 19.93
C TYR A 71 -1.30 -20.71 20.05
N ILE A 72 -0.52 -21.15 19.06
CA ILE A 72 0.20 -22.42 19.11
C ILE A 72 1.26 -22.40 20.22
N ASN A 73 1.98 -21.30 20.40
CA ASN A 73 2.94 -21.15 21.50
C ASN A 73 2.26 -21.31 22.87
N TYR A 74 1.07 -20.74 23.06
CA TYR A 74 0.29 -20.93 24.27
C TYR A 74 -0.03 -22.41 24.52
N GLU A 75 -0.51 -23.12 23.50
CA GLU A 75 -0.85 -24.54 23.60
C GLU A 75 0.37 -25.39 23.96
N MET A 76 1.52 -25.12 23.34
CA MET A 76 2.78 -25.81 23.62
C MET A 76 3.27 -25.59 25.06
N GLU A 77 3.05 -24.41 25.64
CA GLU A 77 3.51 -24.08 26.98
C GLU A 77 2.60 -24.66 28.09
N PHE A 78 1.29 -24.67 27.86
CA PHE A 78 0.32 -25.11 28.87
C PHE A 78 -0.25 -26.50 28.64
N GLU A 79 0.14 -27.17 27.56
CA GLU A 79 -0.37 -28.48 27.13
C GLU A 79 -1.91 -28.53 27.04
N ARG A 80 -2.53 -27.38 26.81
CA ARG A 80 -3.98 -27.21 26.73
C ARG A 80 -4.34 -26.05 25.82
N PHE A 81 -5.48 -26.18 25.17
CA PHE A 81 -6.09 -25.05 24.46
C PHE A 81 -6.42 -23.91 25.41
N MET A 82 -6.44 -22.69 24.86
CA MET A 82 -6.82 -21.52 25.62
C MET A 82 -8.24 -21.70 26.18
N PRO A 83 -8.49 -21.37 27.46
CA PRO A 83 -9.81 -21.57 28.07
C PRO A 83 -10.90 -20.93 27.22
N HIS A 84 -12.01 -21.66 27.03
CA HIS A 84 -13.13 -21.18 26.22
C HIS A 84 -13.66 -19.81 26.69
N ALA A 85 -13.64 -19.54 28.00
CA ALA A 85 -13.99 -18.25 28.57
C ALA A 85 -13.10 -17.09 28.08
N LYS A 86 -11.81 -17.35 27.82
CA LYS A 86 -10.90 -16.38 27.20
C LYS A 86 -11.16 -16.29 25.69
N ALA A 87 -11.46 -17.40 25.02
CA ALA A 87 -11.73 -17.41 23.57
C ALA A 87 -13.05 -16.71 23.18
N ALA A 88 -14.15 -16.95 23.92
CA ALA A 88 -15.51 -16.59 23.55
C ALA A 88 -15.77 -15.07 23.44
N HIS A 89 -15.02 -14.24 24.18
CA HIS A 89 -15.20 -12.78 24.22
C HIS A 89 -14.01 -12.00 23.63
N GLY A 90 -13.17 -12.64 22.82
CA GLY A 90 -11.93 -12.02 22.35
C GLY A 90 -10.88 -11.82 23.46
N GLY A 91 -11.09 -12.38 24.65
CA GLY A 91 -10.12 -12.36 25.75
C GLY A 91 -8.80 -13.07 25.43
N TRP A 92 -8.81 -13.94 24.42
CA TRP A 92 -7.61 -14.57 23.87
C TRP A 92 -6.66 -13.55 23.27
N VAL A 93 -7.18 -12.46 22.70
CA VAL A 93 -6.38 -11.33 22.20
C VAL A 93 -5.67 -10.64 23.35
N GLY A 94 -6.37 -10.38 24.46
CA GLY A 94 -5.77 -9.78 25.65
C GLY A 94 -4.70 -10.68 26.28
N GLU A 95 -4.93 -11.99 26.29
CA GLU A 95 -3.95 -12.97 26.73
C GLU A 95 -2.69 -12.91 25.84
N LEU A 96 -2.85 -12.97 24.51
CA LEU A 96 -1.71 -12.87 23.60
C LEU A 96 -1.01 -11.52 23.68
N ALA A 97 -1.74 -10.40 23.81
CA ALA A 97 -1.16 -9.07 23.95
C ALA A 97 -0.35 -8.90 25.25
N SER A 98 -0.75 -9.58 26.32
CA SER A 98 -0.01 -9.57 27.59
C SER A 98 1.22 -10.46 27.59
N ARG A 99 1.19 -11.55 26.82
CA ARG A 99 2.27 -12.55 26.76
C ARG A 99 3.30 -12.24 25.69
N GLU A 100 2.81 -11.94 24.49
CA GLU A 100 3.59 -11.69 23.29
C GLU A 100 3.77 -10.19 23.10
N LYS A 101 5.00 -9.76 22.77
CA LYS A 101 5.31 -8.35 22.49
C LYS A 101 4.90 -7.94 21.08
N TYR A 102 3.69 -8.29 20.68
CA TYR A 102 3.17 -7.90 19.37
C TYR A 102 2.87 -6.41 19.33
N ASN A 103 3.04 -5.83 18.13
CA ASN A 103 2.59 -4.48 17.89
C ASN A 103 1.06 -4.44 17.92
N GLU A 104 0.47 -3.38 18.47
CA GLU A 104 -0.98 -3.19 18.53
C GLU A 104 -1.64 -3.41 17.15
N ASN A 105 -0.97 -3.00 16.07
CA ASN A 105 -1.44 -3.16 14.68
C ASN A 105 -1.63 -4.61 14.23
N VAL A 106 -1.07 -5.60 14.95
CA VAL A 106 -1.26 -7.03 14.65
C VAL A 106 -2.68 -7.47 14.98
N PHE A 107 -3.32 -6.82 15.95
CA PHE A 107 -4.69 -7.11 16.38
C PHE A 107 -5.76 -6.43 15.50
N PHE A 108 -5.33 -5.73 14.44
CA PHE A 108 -6.22 -5.04 13.51
C PHE A 108 -5.99 -5.50 12.08
N SER A 109 -7.09 -5.73 11.35
CA SER A 109 -7.02 -5.88 9.90
C SER A 109 -7.15 -4.51 9.25
N GLN A 110 -6.29 -4.17 8.30
CA GLN A 110 -6.46 -2.92 7.52
C GLN A 110 -7.63 -2.99 6.52
N ILE A 111 -8.31 -4.14 6.42
CA ILE A 111 -9.49 -4.33 5.56
C ILE A 111 -10.79 -4.11 6.34
N CYS A 112 -10.79 -4.25 7.68
CA CYS A 112 -12.03 -4.15 8.44
C CYS A 112 -12.61 -2.73 8.37
N VAL A 113 -13.93 -2.62 8.47
CA VAL A 113 -14.63 -1.33 8.48
C VAL A 113 -14.17 -0.53 9.71
N LYS A 114 -13.69 0.70 9.48
CA LYS A 114 -13.13 1.60 10.53
C LYS A 114 -14.07 1.85 11.72
N ASN A 115 -15.37 1.61 11.56
CA ASN A 115 -16.38 1.87 12.58
C ASN A 115 -16.75 0.62 13.41
N ASN A 116 -16.19 -0.54 13.08
CA ASN A 116 -16.40 -1.79 13.80
C ASN A 116 -15.05 -2.36 14.23
N LEU A 117 -14.37 -1.58 15.06
CA LEU A 117 -13.00 -1.84 15.52
C LEU A 117 -12.95 -2.92 16.59
N MET A 118 -14.05 -3.63 16.87
CA MET A 118 -14.15 -4.47 18.06
C MET A 118 -14.91 -5.76 17.77
N GLY A 119 -14.31 -6.89 18.11
CA GLY A 119 -14.92 -8.20 17.89
C GLY A 119 -13.91 -9.36 17.93
N PRO A 120 -14.39 -10.60 17.76
CA PRO A 120 -13.52 -11.77 17.75
C PRO A 120 -12.62 -11.84 16.52
N GLY A 121 -12.84 -10.95 15.54
CA GLY A 121 -12.18 -10.94 14.26
C GLY A 121 -12.95 -11.75 13.22
N ASP A 122 -13.95 -11.10 12.65
CA ASP A 122 -14.69 -11.58 11.48
C ASP A 122 -14.38 -10.67 10.27
N ILE A 123 -14.98 -10.93 9.12
CA ILE A 123 -14.87 -10.09 7.91
C ILE A 123 -15.17 -8.61 8.19
N ASP A 124 -16.03 -8.34 9.18
CA ASP A 124 -16.53 -7.02 9.53
C ASP A 124 -15.99 -6.47 10.85
N THR A 125 -15.22 -7.23 11.65
CA THR A 125 -14.74 -6.81 12.99
C THR A 125 -13.22 -6.96 13.13
N ALA A 126 -12.57 -6.01 13.83
CA ALA A 126 -11.15 -6.17 14.17
C ALA A 126 -10.95 -7.29 15.21
N TRP A 127 -9.74 -7.86 15.26
CA TRP A 127 -9.33 -8.92 16.19
C TRP A 127 -8.95 -8.32 17.55
N ASN A 128 -9.82 -7.51 18.16
CA ASN A 128 -9.54 -6.82 19.44
C ASN A 128 -10.71 -6.90 20.43
N ASN A 129 -10.41 -6.54 21.68
CA ASN A 129 -11.37 -6.49 22.77
C ASN A 129 -12.01 -5.09 22.98
N ALA A 130 -13.24 -4.90 22.53
CA ALA A 130 -14.39 -4.66 23.42
C ALA A 130 -15.74 -4.84 22.67
N ASN A 131 -16.41 -5.96 22.94
CA ASN A 131 -17.85 -6.26 22.76
C ASN A 131 -18.67 -5.40 21.75
N PRO A 132 -19.31 -6.05 20.77
CA PRO A 132 -20.67 -6.51 21.05
C PRO A 132 -20.85 -7.99 20.72
N VAL A 133 -21.55 -8.69 21.61
CA VAL A 133 -22.16 -10.01 21.48
C VAL A 133 -22.05 -10.58 20.06
N SER A 134 -21.01 -11.37 19.80
CA SER A 134 -21.00 -12.25 18.65
C SER A 134 -21.90 -13.43 19.02
N ASP A 135 -23.19 -13.32 18.70
CA ASP A 135 -24.05 -14.48 18.62
C ASP A 135 -23.51 -15.34 17.48
N TYR A 136 -22.62 -16.28 17.81
CA TYR A 136 -22.28 -17.37 16.90
C TYR A 136 -23.52 -18.27 16.85
N GLU A 137 -24.45 -17.94 15.95
CA GLU A 137 -25.51 -18.87 15.59
C GLU A 137 -24.83 -20.07 14.94
N TYR A 138 -24.68 -21.15 15.71
CA TYR A 138 -24.24 -22.44 15.17
C TYR A 138 -25.32 -22.92 14.22
N VAL A 139 -25.18 -22.59 12.93
CA VAL A 139 -26.00 -23.18 11.87
C VAL A 139 -25.48 -24.59 11.59
N HIS A 140 -25.61 -25.47 12.60
CA HIS A 140 -25.63 -26.90 12.37
C HIS A 140 -27.03 -27.28 11.90
N HIS A 141 -27.23 -27.20 10.59
CA HIS A 141 -28.33 -27.93 9.96
C HIS A 141 -27.88 -29.39 9.80
N TYR A 142 -28.30 -30.23 10.74
CA TYR A 142 -28.49 -31.67 10.52
C TYR A 142 -29.94 -31.93 10.12
#